data_AF-A0A3B8UKT0-F1
#
_entry.id   AF-A0A3B8UKT0-F1
#
_cell.length_a   1.000
_cell.length_b   1.000
_cell.length_c   1.000
_cell.angle_alpha   90.00
_cell.angle_beta   90.00
_cell.angle_gamma   90.00
#
_symmetry.space_group_name_H-M   'P 1'
#
loop_
_entity.id
_entity.type
_entity.pdbx_description
1 polymer ?
#
loop_
_entity_poly.entity_id
_entity_poly.type
_entity_poly.pdbx_seq_one_letter_code
_entity_poly.pdbx_strand_id
1 'polypeptide(L)' 'GRTLDYEFSYGEEITITPRNYEFKFRHAGQLKSHYAIIGMAFVAGGYPLYYDAVNEKGVGMAGLNFVG' A
#
# COMPACT_ATOMS: atom_id res chain seq x y z
N GLY A 1 0.20 -1.14 13.90
CA GLY A 1 1.52 -1.60 13.43
C GLY A 1 1.51 -3.10 13.35
N ARG A 2 2.48 -3.68 12.63
CA ARG A 2 2.69 -5.13 12.51
C ARG A 2 4.18 -5.45 12.47
N THR A 3 4.53 -6.72 12.59
CA THR A 3 5.85 -7.23 12.21
C THR A 3 5.81 -7.74 10.77
N LEU A 4 6.91 -7.60 10.02
CA LEU A 4 7.12 -8.23 8.71
C LEU A 4 8.15 -9.35 8.86
N ASP A 5 7.66 -10.57 9.05
CA ASP A 5 8.51 -11.74 9.25
C ASP A 5 8.68 -12.48 7.92
N TYR A 6 9.73 -12.15 7.17
CA TYR A 6 10.09 -12.86 5.95
C TYR A 6 11.61 -13.02 5.83
N GLU A 7 12.07 -14.07 5.15
CA GLU A 7 13.48 -14.49 5.16
C GLU A 7 14.41 -13.58 4.34
N PHE A 8 13.86 -12.67 3.52
CA PHE A 8 14.62 -11.75 2.67
C PHE A 8 13.81 -10.49 2.32
N SER A 9 14.52 -9.37 2.12
CA SER A 9 13.93 -8.10 1.67
C SER A 9 13.58 -8.14 0.18
N TYR A 10 12.41 -7.61 -0.16
CA TYR A 10 11.91 -7.46 -1.54
C TYR A 10 12.15 -6.04 -2.11
N GLY A 11 12.94 -5.23 -1.41
CA GLY A 11 13.07 -3.80 -1.73
C GLY A 11 11.88 -2.99 -1.22
N GLU A 12 11.30 -3.41 -0.10
CA GLU A 12 10.26 -2.65 0.59
C GLU A 12 10.76 -1.28 1.02
N GLU A 13 9.96 -0.25 0.75
CA GLU A 13 10.23 1.14 1.11
C GLU A 13 9.02 1.78 1.79
N ILE A 14 9.26 2.84 2.55
CA ILE A 14 8.18 3.67 3.09
C ILE A 14 7.65 4.52 1.94
N THR A 15 6.41 4.26 1.53
CA THR A 15 5.79 4.96 0.40
C THR A 15 4.62 5.82 0.86
N ILE A 16 4.60 7.08 0.40
CA ILE A 16 3.48 8.00 0.54
C ILE A 16 2.75 8.09 -0.79
N THR A 17 1.46 7.73 -0.81
CA THR A 17 0.58 7.95 -1.94
C THR A 17 -0.25 9.22 -1.68
N PRO A 18 0.00 10.33 -2.40
CA PRO A 18 -0.73 11.59 -2.20
C PRO A 18 -2.18 11.49 -2.72
N ARG A 19 -3.05 12.39 -2.26
CA ARG A 19 -4.49 12.37 -2.54
C ARG A 19 -4.90 12.30 -4.01
N ASN A 20 -4.08 12.83 -4.91
CA ASN A 20 -4.39 12.95 -6.33
C ASN A 20 -3.54 12.02 -7.20
N TYR A 21 -2.90 11.01 -6.60
CA TYR A 21 -2.37 9.90 -7.37
C TYR A 21 -3.53 9.11 -7.98
N GLU A 22 -3.45 8.75 -9.25
CA GLU A 22 -4.53 8.05 -9.93
C GLU A 22 -4.41 6.53 -9.73
N PHE A 23 -5.33 5.94 -8.96
CA PHE A 23 -5.45 4.48 -8.92
C PHE A 23 -6.26 3.98 -10.11
N LYS A 24 -5.60 3.25 -11.01
CA LYS A 24 -6.24 2.54 -12.13
C LYS A 24 -6.50 1.10 -11.73
N PHE A 25 -7.68 0.82 -11.22
CA PHE A 25 -8.05 -0.55 -10.86
C PHE A 25 -8.37 -1.37 -12.10
N ARG A 26 -7.98 -2.64 -12.09
CA ARG A 26 -8.25 -3.55 -13.23
C ARG A 26 -9.73 -3.74 -13.53
N HIS A 27 -10.59 -3.71 -12.50
CA HIS A 27 -12.02 -4.05 -12.62
C HIS A 27 -12.97 -3.05 -11.92
N ALA A 28 -12.46 -1.95 -11.34
CA ALA A 28 -13.25 -0.98 -10.59
C ALA A 28 -13.13 0.45 -11.14
N GLY A 29 -12.58 0.62 -12.35
CA GLY A 29 -12.38 1.92 -12.97
C GLY A 29 -11.19 2.70 -12.38
N GLN A 30 -11.27 4.03 -12.45
CA GLN A 30 -10.21 4.95 -12.03
C GLN A 30 -10.65 5.74 -10.80
N LEU A 31 -9.76 5.86 -9.82
CA LEU A 31 -9.92 6.72 -8.65
C LEU A 31 -8.86 7.82 -8.70
N LYS A 32 -9.30 9.01 -9.15
CA LYS A 32 -8.43 10.18 -9.35
C LYS A 32 -8.15 10.98 -8.09
N SER A 33 -8.98 10.80 -7.06
CA SER A 33 -8.82 11.45 -5.77
C SER A 33 -9.21 10.51 -4.63
N HIS A 34 -8.39 10.45 -3.59
CA HIS A 34 -8.55 9.61 -2.42
C HIS A 34 -7.85 10.24 -1.21
N TYR A 35 -7.96 9.63 -0.02
CA TYR A 35 -7.17 10.05 1.14
C TYR A 35 -5.69 9.69 0.94
N ALA A 36 -4.79 10.53 1.43
CA ALA A 36 -3.36 10.23 1.42
C ALA A 36 -3.09 8.97 2.27
N ILE A 37 -2.18 8.13 1.78
CA ILE A 37 -1.84 6.83 2.38
C ILE A 37 -0.33 6.81 2.62
N ILE A 38 0.10 6.30 3.78
CA ILE A 38 1.50 6.02 4.09
C ILE A 38 1.62 4.59 4.62
N GLY A 39 2.67 3.89 4.20
CA GLY A 39 2.86 2.49 4.60
C GLY A 39 4.12 1.88 4.00
N MET A 40 4.37 0.62 4.35
CA MET A 40 5.43 -0.19 3.75
C MET A 40 4.91 -0.79 2.45
N ALA A 41 5.60 -0.54 1.34
CA ALA A 41 5.22 -1.04 0.03
C ALA A 41 6.45 -1.45 -0.80
N PHE A 42 6.19 -2.24 -1.85
CA PHE A 42 7.10 -2.36 -2.98
C PHE A 42 6.55 -1.53 -4.14
N VAL A 43 7.29 -0.56 -4.66
CA VAL A 43 6.82 0.29 -5.77
C VAL A 43 7.20 -0.33 -7.11
N ALA A 44 6.24 -0.95 -7.77
CA ALA A 44 6.43 -1.58 -9.07
C ALA A 44 5.92 -0.66 -10.19
N GLY A 45 6.83 -0.13 -11.01
CA GLY A 45 6.46 0.73 -12.15
C GLY A 45 5.66 1.98 -11.75
N GLY A 46 5.93 2.51 -10.55
CA GLY A 46 5.20 3.66 -9.99
C GLY A 46 3.87 3.33 -9.33
N TYR A 47 3.51 2.04 -9.20
CA TYR A 47 2.32 1.60 -8.46
C TYR A 47 2.70 1.07 -7.07
N PRO A 48 2.12 1.60 -5.98
CA PRO A 48 2.45 1.19 -4.63
C PRO A 48 1.76 -0.13 -4.26
N LEU A 49 2.54 -1.18 -4.03
CA LEU A 49 2.05 -2.48 -3.56
C LEU A 49 2.24 -2.56 -2.04
N TYR A 50 1.27 -2.03 -1.28
CA TYR A 50 1.33 -1.96 0.18
C TYR A 50 1.20 -3.34 0.85
N TYR A 51 2.10 -3.63 1.77
CA TYR A 51 1.95 -4.72 2.73
C TYR A 51 1.06 -4.30 3.91
N ASP A 52 1.27 -3.07 4.38
CA ASP A 52 0.46 -2.39 5.39
C ASP A 52 0.50 -0.89 5.18
N ALA A 53 -0.58 -0.22 5.55
CA ALA A 53 -0.68 1.22 5.43
C ALA A 53 -1.73 1.84 6.38
N VAL A 54 -1.61 3.14 6.61
CA VAL A 54 -2.59 3.98 7.30
C VAL A 54 -2.88 5.20 6.44
N ASN A 55 -4.13 5.65 6.45
CA ASN A 55 -4.51 6.89 5.78
C ASN A 55 -4.51 8.09 6.75
N GLU A 56 -4.56 9.29 6.18
CA GLU A 56 -4.63 10.55 6.93
C GLU A 56 -5.89 10.74 7.81
N LYS A 57 -6.85 9.81 7.75
CA LYS A 57 -8.04 9.78 8.62
C LYS A 57 -7.89 8.79 9.77
N GLY A 58 -6.71 8.18 9.94
CA GLY A 58 -6.41 7.26 11.02
C GLY A 58 -6.93 5.84 10.82
N VAL A 59 -7.35 5.48 9.60
CA VAL A 59 -7.77 4.11 9.27
C VAL A 59 -6.56 3.32 8.78
N GLY A 60 -6.28 2.19 9.43
CA GLY A 60 -5.17 1.30 9.10
C GLY A 60 -5.63 -0.03 8.52
N MET A 61 -4.83 -0.58 7.61
CA MET A 61 -5.02 -1.91 7.00
C MET A 61 -3.67 -2.61 6.88
N ALA A 62 -3.65 -3.92 7.10
CA ALA A 62 -2.47 -4.75 6.94
C ALA A 62 -2.85 -6.09 6.31
N GLY A 63 -2.12 -6.50 5.27
CA GLY A 63 -2.16 -7.85 4.74
C GLY A 63 -1.18 -8.75 5.48
N LEU A 64 -1.63 -9.94 5.86
CA LEU A 64 -0.77 -10.97 6.43
C LEU A 64 -0.85 -12.22 5.57
N ASN A 65 0.20 -13.02 5.61
CA ASN A 65 0.18 -14.31 4.97
C ASN A 65 -0.94 -15.18 5.57
N PHE A 66 -1.74 -15.81 4.71
CA PHE A 66 -2.84 -16.69 5.10
C PHE A 66 -2.75 -17.96 4.27
N VAL A 67 -1.81 -18.81 4.65
CA VAL A 67 -1.59 -20.12 4.04
C VAL A 67 -2.57 -21.13 4.62
N GLY A 68 -3.17 -21.92 3.73
CA GLY A 68 -3.98 -23.10 4.04
C GLY A 68 -3.33 -24.35 3.47
#